data_AF-A0A915UXS9-F1
#
_entry.id   AF-A0A915UXS9-F1
#
_cell.length_a   1.000
_cell.length_b   1.000
_cell.length_c   1.000
_cell.angle_alpha   90.00
_cell.angle_beta   90.00
_cell.angle_gamma   90.00
#
_symmetry.space_group_name_H-M   'P 1'
#
loop_
_entity.id
_entity.type
_entity.pdbx_description
1 polymer ?
#
loop_
_entity_poly.entity_id
_entity_poly.type
_entity_poly.pdbx_seq_one_letter_code
_entity_poly.pdbx_strand_id
1 'polypeptide(L)'
;MLDGFAAACYRLRRSALARWVFILLIVIALGLTLFARPGQLENQIVRDVAIGDISIASVNTYVRVSGILDPTGAYRTSYNLGGFELYGSRYVPLIAPGTPDAIWVADENLPTRDSAAYVTLVAQVMLGQGMQQPTLYLQVGYPPNVVLANLLSRLGSILLIVLIAAALIAWLVERLDYAIPLPWSAGLAANPPALLWFGELGRQFDDLVLRSFPARFNATPHEARFESAEPASPWSVAVRRLKRVQLFDVATRYGAMPAARLHFEDERGLQRHGVIAAGSVESRDAILHVLSLIR
;
A
#
# COMPACT_ATOMS: atom_id res chain seq x y z
N MET A 1 -11.98 -6.88 -21.67
CA MET A 1 -11.21 -7.03 -20.41
C MET A 1 -10.43 -5.75 -20.06
N LEU A 2 -9.71 -5.14 -21.01
CA LEU A 2 -8.96 -3.88 -20.79
C LEU A 2 -9.84 -2.69 -20.33
N ASP A 3 -11.03 -2.51 -20.90
CA ASP A 3 -11.94 -1.42 -20.49
C ASP A 3 -12.45 -1.55 -19.05
N GLY A 4 -12.72 -2.79 -18.61
CA GLY A 4 -13.12 -3.07 -17.23
C GLY A 4 -11.99 -2.82 -16.23
N PHE A 5 -10.75 -3.11 -16.62
CA PHE A 5 -9.56 -2.86 -15.81
C PHE A 5 -9.25 -1.36 -15.71
N ALA A 6 -9.39 -0.61 -16.81
CA ALA A 6 -9.28 0.84 -16.83
C ALA A 6 -10.37 1.49 -15.94
N ALA A 7 -11.63 1.05 -16.07
CA ALA A 7 -12.73 1.53 -15.22
C ALA A 7 -12.51 1.24 -13.73
N ALA A 8 -11.94 0.08 -13.38
CA ALA A 8 -11.56 -0.26 -12.01
C ALA A 8 -10.45 0.65 -11.47
N CYS A 9 -9.41 0.90 -12.27
CA CYS A 9 -8.31 1.82 -11.94
C CYS A 9 -8.81 3.26 -11.72
N TYR A 10 -9.74 3.73 -12.55
CA TYR A 10 -10.35 5.05 -12.41
C TYR A 10 -11.25 5.16 -11.15
N ARG A 11 -12.03 4.13 -10.82
CA ARG A 11 -12.85 4.07 -9.59
C ARG A 11 -12.00 4.07 -8.32
N LEU A 12 -10.86 3.37 -8.36
CA LEU A 12 -9.92 3.24 -7.25
C LEU A 12 -9.36 4.60 -6.81
N ARG A 13 -9.21 5.55 -7.74
CA ARG A 13 -8.72 6.90 -7.45
C ARG A 13 -9.81 7.91 -7.09
N ARG A 14 -11.09 7.66 -7.38
CA ARG A 14 -12.19 8.62 -7.07
C ARG A 14 -13.06 8.26 -5.88
N SER A 15 -13.23 6.97 -5.59
CA SER A 15 -13.99 6.53 -4.42
C SER A 15 -13.08 6.50 -3.19
N ALA A 16 -13.44 7.25 -2.16
CA ALA A 16 -12.75 7.18 -0.87
C ALA A 16 -12.73 5.75 -0.32
N LEU A 17 -13.85 5.02 -0.48
CA LEU A 17 -13.96 3.62 -0.07
C LEU A 17 -12.99 2.73 -0.86
N ALA A 18 -12.88 2.91 -2.18
CA ALA A 18 -11.96 2.13 -2.99
C ALA A 18 -10.49 2.44 -2.68
N ARG A 19 -10.15 3.69 -2.35
CA ARG A 19 -8.80 4.05 -1.86
C ARG A 19 -8.50 3.39 -0.52
N TRP A 20 -9.44 3.42 0.42
CA TRP A 20 -9.26 2.77 1.73
C TRP A 20 -9.09 1.25 1.59
N VAL A 21 -9.87 0.61 0.72
CA VAL A 21 -9.71 -0.83 0.42
C VAL A 21 -8.35 -1.11 -0.21
N PHE A 22 -7.87 -0.27 -1.14
CA PHE A 22 -6.56 -0.45 -1.75
C PHE A 22 -5.41 -0.27 -0.75
N ILE A 23 -5.49 0.76 0.11
CA ILE A 23 -4.51 0.98 1.19
C ILE A 23 -4.51 -0.21 2.14
N LEU A 24 -5.69 -0.71 2.52
CA LEU A 24 -5.81 -1.89 3.38
C LEU A 24 -5.16 -3.12 2.74
N LEU A 25 -5.36 -3.34 1.44
CA LEU A 25 -4.72 -4.44 0.70
C LEU A 25 -3.19 -4.30 0.67
N ILE A 26 -2.66 -3.08 0.53
CA ILE A 26 -1.21 -2.83 0.64
C ILE A 26 -0.70 -3.16 2.04
N VAL A 27 -1.40 -2.70 3.09
CA VAL A 27 -1.01 -2.98 4.48
C VAL A 27 -1.03 -4.49 4.77
N ILE A 28 -2.06 -5.19 4.30
CA ILE A 28 -2.16 -6.66 4.42
C ILE A 28 -1.02 -7.33 3.65
N ALA A 29 -0.73 -6.91 2.42
CA ALA A 29 0.36 -7.46 1.62
C ALA A 29 1.71 -7.27 2.32
N LEU A 30 1.99 -6.07 2.82
CA LEU A 30 3.18 -5.76 3.60
C LEU A 30 3.26 -6.62 4.87
N GLY A 31 2.17 -6.70 5.63
CA GLY A 31 2.08 -7.56 6.82
C GLY A 31 2.41 -9.03 6.51
N LEU A 32 1.88 -9.56 5.41
CA LEU A 32 2.16 -10.92 4.95
C LEU A 32 3.64 -11.12 4.58
N THR A 33 4.27 -10.13 3.91
CA THR A 33 5.70 -10.22 3.57
C THR A 33 6.61 -10.24 4.79
N LEU A 34 6.23 -9.58 5.89
CA LEU A 34 6.99 -9.57 7.15
C LEU A 34 7.04 -10.95 7.83
N PHE A 35 6.16 -11.88 7.46
CA PHE A 35 6.23 -13.27 7.93
C PHE A 35 7.31 -14.10 7.20
N ALA A 36 8.05 -13.53 6.25
CA ALA A 36 9.16 -14.22 5.59
C ALA A 36 10.18 -14.74 6.63
N ARG A 37 10.44 -16.05 6.63
CA ARG A 37 11.50 -16.65 7.45
C ARG A 37 12.50 -17.37 6.55
N PRO A 38 13.36 -16.63 5.84
CA PRO A 38 14.39 -17.22 4.99
C PRO A 38 15.36 -18.04 5.85
N GLY A 39 15.70 -19.25 5.40
CA GLY A 39 16.73 -20.08 6.03
C GLY A 39 16.36 -20.84 7.31
N GLN A 40 15.10 -20.82 7.77
CA GLN A 40 14.69 -21.53 9.00
C GLN A 40 14.12 -22.94 8.80
N LEU A 41 14.18 -23.50 7.59
CA LEU A 41 13.64 -24.86 7.32
C LEU A 41 14.36 -25.94 8.15
N GLU A 42 15.67 -25.84 8.32
CA GLU A 42 16.46 -26.79 9.12
C GLU A 42 16.10 -26.73 10.62
N ASN A 43 15.68 -25.55 11.10
CA ASN A 43 15.24 -25.35 12.47
C ASN A 43 13.84 -25.91 12.76
N GLN A 44 13.17 -26.55 11.79
CA GLN A 44 11.90 -27.24 12.03
C GLN A 44 12.06 -28.68 12.52
N ILE A 45 13.24 -29.28 12.34
CA ILE A 45 13.46 -30.68 12.68
C ILE A 45 13.62 -30.80 14.18
N VAL A 46 12.63 -31.39 14.84
CA VAL A 46 12.72 -31.76 16.25
C VAL A 46 13.60 -33.00 16.36
N ARG A 47 14.76 -32.86 17.01
CA ARG A 47 15.69 -33.97 17.25
C ARG A 47 15.46 -34.55 18.64
N ASP A 48 15.39 -35.87 18.76
CA ASP A 48 15.43 -36.52 20.08
C ASP A 48 16.87 -36.46 20.59
N VAL A 49 17.09 -35.83 21.75
CA VAL A 49 18.44 -35.57 22.30
C VAL A 49 18.44 -35.82 23.81
N ALA A 50 19.52 -36.44 24.32
CA ALA A 50 19.72 -36.60 25.76
C ALA A 50 20.19 -35.28 26.40
N ILE A 51 19.87 -35.05 27.68
CA ILE A 51 20.18 -33.79 28.37
C ILE A 51 21.69 -33.47 28.31
N GLY A 52 22.56 -34.47 28.50
CA GLY A 52 24.01 -34.31 28.46
C GLY A 52 24.60 -33.94 27.10
N ASP A 53 23.86 -34.15 26.00
CA ASP A 53 24.32 -33.85 24.64
C ASP A 53 23.97 -32.41 24.20
N ILE A 54 23.17 -31.69 25.00
CA ILE A 54 22.74 -30.33 24.68
C ILE A 54 23.89 -29.37 24.96
N SER A 55 24.35 -28.68 23.93
CA SER A 55 25.48 -27.75 24.01
C SER A 55 25.19 -26.45 23.28
N ILE A 56 26.14 -25.51 23.33
CA ILE A 56 26.06 -24.21 22.65
C ILE A 56 25.89 -24.40 21.12
N ALA A 57 26.39 -25.51 20.56
CA ALA A 57 26.21 -25.82 19.14
C ALA A 57 24.73 -26.10 18.76
N SER A 58 23.90 -26.45 19.74
CA SER A 58 22.47 -26.74 19.56
C SER A 58 21.59 -25.48 19.67
N VAL A 59 22.15 -24.30 19.94
CA VAL A 59 21.37 -23.06 20.11
C VAL A 59 20.52 -22.77 18.86
N ASN A 60 19.29 -22.32 19.10
CA ASN A 60 18.21 -22.08 18.13
C ASN A 60 17.63 -23.33 17.44
N THR A 61 18.09 -24.54 17.78
CA THR A 61 17.49 -25.79 17.27
C THR A 61 16.36 -26.27 18.18
N TYR A 62 15.42 -27.03 17.61
CA TYR A 62 14.33 -27.65 18.35
C TYR A 62 14.71 -29.08 18.73
N VAL A 63 14.56 -29.40 20.01
CA VAL A 63 14.88 -30.72 20.57
C VAL A 63 13.68 -31.28 21.29
N ARG A 64 13.57 -32.62 21.30
CA ARG A 64 12.70 -33.37 22.19
C ARG A 64 13.57 -34.02 23.25
N VAL A 65 13.28 -33.71 24.51
CA VAL A 65 14.07 -34.12 25.66
C VAL A 65 13.12 -34.67 26.71
N SER A 66 13.51 -35.75 27.38
CA SER A 66 12.75 -36.33 28.49
C SER A 66 13.54 -36.26 29.78
N GLY A 67 12.86 -36.02 30.90
CA GLY A 67 13.48 -35.96 32.21
C GLY A 67 12.47 -35.71 33.32
N ILE A 68 12.97 -35.60 34.54
CA ILE A 68 12.18 -35.26 35.72
C ILE A 68 12.29 -33.76 35.94
N LEU A 69 11.15 -33.05 35.90
CA LEU A 69 11.12 -31.64 36.30
C LEU A 69 11.22 -31.58 37.83
N ASP A 70 12.16 -30.80 38.34
CA ASP A 70 12.30 -30.56 39.78
C ASP A 70 11.89 -29.12 40.13
N PRO A 71 10.61 -28.87 40.48
CA PRO A 71 10.14 -27.53 40.80
C PRO A 71 10.76 -26.95 42.08
N THR A 72 11.41 -27.75 42.93
CA THR A 72 12.05 -27.28 44.17
C THR A 72 13.35 -26.52 43.91
N GLY A 73 14.07 -26.88 42.83
CA GLY A 73 15.26 -26.17 42.37
C GLY A 73 14.96 -24.97 41.47
N ALA A 74 13.69 -24.60 41.27
CA ALA A 74 13.32 -23.52 40.38
C ALA A 74 13.66 -22.14 40.96
N TYR A 75 14.17 -21.24 40.11
CA TYR A 75 14.41 -19.85 40.48
C TYR A 75 13.83 -18.90 39.45
N ARG A 76 13.60 -17.65 39.84
CA ARG A 76 13.05 -16.59 38.98
C ARG A 76 14.06 -15.46 38.84
N THR A 77 14.20 -14.96 37.61
CA THR A 77 15.05 -13.80 37.33
C THR A 77 14.37 -12.51 37.76
N SER A 78 15.15 -11.51 38.17
CA SER A 78 14.64 -10.23 38.69
C SER A 78 15.56 -9.08 38.29
N TYR A 79 15.04 -8.14 37.51
CA TYR A 79 15.77 -6.99 37.00
C TYR A 79 15.42 -5.75 37.81
N ASN A 80 16.43 -5.06 38.33
CA ASN A 80 16.22 -3.77 38.98
C ASN A 80 16.41 -2.64 37.96
N LEU A 81 15.31 -1.96 37.62
CA LEU A 81 15.30 -0.81 36.73
C LEU A 81 14.93 0.44 37.53
N GLY A 82 15.95 1.11 38.07
CA GLY A 82 15.77 2.42 38.72
C GLY A 82 14.88 2.40 39.96
N GLY A 83 14.92 1.33 40.75
CA GLY A 83 14.11 1.20 41.98
C GLY A 83 12.81 0.42 41.80
N PHE A 84 12.47 0.00 40.58
CA PHE A 84 11.41 -0.96 40.30
C PHE A 84 12.01 -2.36 40.07
N GLU A 85 11.52 -3.35 40.80
CA GLU A 85 11.88 -4.75 40.59
C GLU A 85 10.93 -5.37 39.56
N LEU A 86 11.47 -5.73 38.39
CA LEU A 86 10.75 -6.42 37.33
C LEU A 86 11.11 -7.90 37.36
N TYR A 87 10.11 -8.75 37.58
CA TYR A 87 10.30 -10.18 37.53
C TYR A 87 10.33 -10.68 36.08
N GLY A 88 11.38 -11.42 35.74
CA GLY A 88 11.52 -12.10 34.46
C GLY A 88 10.96 -13.53 34.51
N SER A 89 11.42 -14.34 33.55
CA SER A 89 11.04 -15.75 33.45
C SER A 89 11.55 -16.56 34.65
N ARG A 90 10.79 -17.60 35.00
CA ARG A 90 11.16 -18.64 35.98
C ARG A 90 11.79 -19.80 35.25
N TYR A 91 12.86 -20.36 35.80
CA TYR A 91 13.60 -21.48 35.25
C TYR A 91 13.51 -22.66 36.21
N VAL A 92 13.14 -23.82 35.69
CA VAL A 92 12.98 -25.08 36.43
C VAL A 92 14.02 -26.08 35.92
N PRO A 93 14.78 -26.75 36.78
CA PRO A 93 15.72 -27.78 36.34
C PRO A 93 14.96 -29.02 35.85
N LEU A 94 15.39 -29.53 34.68
CA LEU A 94 15.00 -30.82 34.14
C LEU A 94 16.20 -31.76 34.30
N ILE A 95 16.02 -32.83 35.06
CA ILE A 95 17.09 -33.76 35.45
C ILE A 95 16.92 -35.07 34.68
N ALA A 96 18.02 -35.59 34.13
CA ALA A 96 18.04 -36.90 33.48
C ALA A 96 17.90 -38.03 34.51
N PRO A 97 17.04 -39.04 34.30
CA PRO A 97 16.90 -40.13 35.25
C PRO A 97 18.19 -40.94 35.36
N GLY A 98 18.68 -41.11 36.59
CA GLY A 98 19.85 -41.95 36.85
C GLY A 98 21.20 -41.33 36.46
N THR A 99 21.24 -40.06 36.03
CA THR A 99 22.49 -39.31 35.80
C THR A 99 22.44 -37.97 36.54
N PRO A 100 23.60 -37.33 36.78
CA PRO A 100 23.64 -35.98 37.37
C PRO A 100 23.34 -34.87 36.34
N ASP A 101 23.03 -35.21 35.08
CA ASP A 101 22.86 -34.22 34.02
C ASP A 101 21.54 -33.46 34.20
N ALA A 102 21.65 -32.12 34.15
CA ALA A 102 20.50 -31.24 34.28
C ALA A 102 20.57 -30.08 33.29
N ILE A 103 19.41 -29.67 32.78
CA ILE A 103 19.26 -28.47 31.96
C ILE A 103 18.11 -27.61 32.48
N TRP A 104 18.26 -26.29 32.37
CA TRP A 104 17.22 -25.36 32.80
C TRP A 104 16.13 -25.25 31.74
N VAL A 105 14.87 -25.25 32.16
CA VAL A 105 13.70 -25.08 31.30
C VAL A 105 12.95 -23.82 31.73
N ALA A 106 12.60 -22.95 30.79
CA ALA A 106 11.72 -21.82 31.07
C ALA A 106 10.31 -22.33 31.42
N ASP A 107 9.75 -21.86 32.54
CA ASP A 107 8.44 -22.25 33.10
C ASP A 107 7.24 -21.81 32.22
N GLU A 108 7.51 -20.95 31.23
CA GLU A 108 6.54 -20.57 30.22
C GLU A 108 6.17 -21.80 29.37
N ASN A 109 4.87 -22.15 29.38
CA ASN A 109 4.28 -23.30 28.68
C ASN A 109 4.64 -24.70 29.20
N LEU A 110 5.13 -24.84 30.44
CA LEU A 110 5.28 -26.16 31.06
C LEU A 110 3.91 -26.84 31.30
N PRO A 111 3.76 -28.14 30.99
CA PRO A 111 2.50 -28.87 31.16
C PRO A 111 2.12 -29.09 32.63
N THR A 112 3.12 -29.19 33.52
CA THR A 112 2.94 -29.36 34.97
C THR A 112 3.97 -28.49 35.70
N ARG A 113 3.50 -27.44 36.38
CA ARG A 113 4.38 -26.44 37.04
C ARG A 113 4.81 -26.81 38.46
N ASP A 114 3.98 -27.59 39.16
CA ASP A 114 4.08 -27.74 40.61
C ASP A 114 4.26 -29.20 41.07
N SER A 115 4.47 -30.13 40.13
CA SER A 115 4.67 -31.55 40.43
C SER A 115 6.00 -32.03 39.88
N ALA A 116 6.76 -32.74 40.70
CA ALA A 116 7.92 -33.50 40.24
C ALA A 116 7.41 -34.68 39.40
N ALA A 117 7.38 -34.50 38.09
CA ALA A 117 6.85 -35.47 37.14
C ALA A 117 7.89 -35.75 36.05
N TYR A 118 7.90 -37.00 35.59
CA TYR A 118 8.63 -37.35 34.37
C TYR A 118 7.86 -36.81 33.16
N VAL A 119 8.53 -36.00 32.36
CA VAL A 119 7.93 -35.31 31.20
C VAL A 119 8.79 -35.48 29.96
N THR A 120 8.13 -35.44 28.80
CA THR A 120 8.80 -35.28 27.50
C THR A 120 8.43 -33.92 26.95
N LEU A 121 9.42 -33.07 26.73
CA LEU A 121 9.25 -31.69 26.29
C LEU A 121 9.79 -31.51 24.87
N VAL A 122 9.07 -30.75 24.06
CA VAL A 122 9.61 -30.18 22.82
C VAL A 122 9.93 -28.72 23.09
N ALA A 123 11.18 -28.34 22.88
CA ALA A 123 11.66 -27.02 23.23
C ALA A 123 12.74 -26.53 22.26
N GLN A 124 12.88 -25.22 22.15
CA GLN A 124 14.00 -24.58 21.47
C GLN A 124 15.15 -24.39 22.46
N VAL A 125 16.37 -24.75 22.06
CA VAL A 125 17.57 -24.47 22.85
C VAL A 125 17.91 -22.99 22.72
N MET A 126 17.97 -22.30 23.85
CA MET A 126 18.21 -20.86 23.92
C MET A 126 19.49 -20.58 24.69
N LEU A 127 20.20 -19.53 24.27
CA LEU A 127 21.35 -19.00 25.01
C LEU A 127 20.85 -17.92 25.98
N GLY A 128 21.21 -18.04 27.26
CA GLY A 128 20.92 -17.02 28.25
C GLY A 128 21.63 -15.70 27.95
N GLN A 129 20.96 -14.59 28.30
CA GLN A 129 21.53 -13.25 28.25
C GLN A 129 21.75 -12.70 29.66
N GLY A 130 22.97 -12.22 29.92
CA GLY A 130 23.35 -11.64 31.21
C GLY A 130 23.70 -12.67 32.29
N MET A 131 23.89 -12.20 33.53
CA MET A 131 24.36 -13.04 34.64
C MET A 131 23.26 -13.79 35.40
N GLN A 132 21.99 -13.38 35.24
CA GLN A 132 20.88 -13.99 35.97
C GLN A 132 20.22 -15.14 35.22
N GLN A 133 20.38 -15.20 33.90
CA GLN A 133 19.82 -16.29 33.09
C GLN A 133 20.77 -17.48 33.07
N PRO A 134 20.27 -18.72 32.97
CA PRO A 134 21.13 -19.87 32.75
C PRO A 134 21.86 -19.73 31.41
N THR A 135 23.14 -20.09 31.36
CA THR A 135 23.96 -20.03 30.12
C THR A 135 23.25 -20.68 28.93
N LEU A 136 22.61 -21.81 29.16
CA LEU A 136 21.74 -22.52 28.21
C LEU A 136 20.43 -22.90 28.90
N TYR A 137 19.33 -22.71 28.21
CA TYR A 137 18.02 -23.13 28.69
C TYR A 137 17.11 -23.60 27.55
N LEU A 138 16.06 -24.34 27.90
CA LEU A 138 15.04 -24.82 26.98
C LEU A 138 13.80 -23.93 27.07
N GLN A 139 13.37 -23.38 25.94
CA GLN A 139 12.09 -22.68 25.83
C GLN A 139 11.04 -23.62 25.24
N VAL A 140 10.06 -24.02 26.05
CA VAL A 140 9.03 -24.98 25.63
C VAL A 140 8.13 -24.37 24.55
N GLY A 141 8.04 -25.06 23.42
CA GLY A 141 7.33 -24.58 22.25
C GLY A 141 7.58 -25.45 21.03
N TYR A 142 6.67 -25.37 20.06
CA TYR A 142 6.79 -26.08 18.80
C TYR A 142 7.49 -25.21 17.76
N PRO A 143 8.23 -25.84 16.81
CA PRO A 143 8.82 -25.10 15.71
C PRO A 143 7.73 -24.37 14.93
N PRO A 144 7.93 -23.08 14.60
CA PRO A 144 6.97 -22.32 13.81
C PRO A 144 6.77 -23.00 12.45
N ASN A 145 5.56 -22.94 11.90
CA ASN A 145 5.28 -23.50 10.58
C ASN A 145 5.88 -22.59 9.47
N VAL A 146 7.16 -22.80 9.17
CA VAL A 146 7.96 -22.07 8.19
C VAL A 146 7.39 -22.25 6.78
N VAL A 147 6.82 -23.42 6.45
CA VAL A 147 6.19 -23.66 5.15
C VAL A 147 4.98 -22.73 4.96
N LEU A 148 4.10 -22.68 5.97
CA LEU A 148 2.94 -21.78 5.94
C LEU A 148 3.37 -20.31 5.93
N ALA A 149 4.34 -19.93 6.76
CA ALA A 149 4.86 -18.57 6.82
C ALA A 149 5.47 -18.12 5.48
N ASN A 150 6.26 -18.98 4.83
CA ASN A 150 6.85 -18.70 3.52
C ASN A 150 5.79 -18.70 2.39
N LEU A 151 4.76 -19.55 2.46
CA LEU A 151 3.63 -19.51 1.52
C LEU A 151 2.89 -18.17 1.64
N LEU A 152 2.54 -17.76 2.86
CA LEU A 152 1.87 -16.49 3.14
C LEU A 152 2.72 -15.30 2.67
N SER A 153 4.02 -15.33 2.92
CA SER A 153 4.95 -14.31 2.45
C SER A 153 4.99 -14.23 0.92
N ARG A 154 5.06 -15.37 0.21
CA ARG A 154 5.02 -15.40 -1.26
C ARG A 154 3.72 -14.82 -1.81
N LEU A 155 2.58 -15.18 -1.21
CA LEU A 155 1.28 -14.62 -1.60
C LEU A 155 1.23 -13.11 -1.37
N GLY A 156 1.77 -12.62 -0.24
CA GLY A 156 1.92 -11.20 0.05
C GLY A 156 2.76 -10.47 -1.02
N SER A 157 3.90 -11.04 -1.41
CA SER A 157 4.77 -10.47 -2.45
C SER A 157 4.09 -10.40 -3.82
N ILE A 158 3.40 -11.48 -4.24
CA ILE A 158 2.66 -11.50 -5.51
C ILE A 158 1.57 -10.43 -5.49
N LEU A 159 0.81 -10.34 -4.41
CA LEU A 159 -0.24 -9.33 -4.26
C LEU A 159 0.34 -7.91 -4.35
N LEU A 160 1.47 -7.64 -3.69
CA LEU A 160 2.14 -6.34 -3.74
C LEU A 160 2.55 -5.96 -5.17
N ILE A 161 3.14 -6.90 -5.91
CA ILE A 161 3.54 -6.68 -7.32
C ILE A 161 2.32 -6.33 -8.18
N VAL A 162 1.22 -7.06 -8.02
CA VAL A 162 -0.02 -6.81 -8.77
C VAL A 162 -0.60 -5.44 -8.44
N LEU A 163 -0.61 -5.04 -7.16
CA LEU A 163 -1.10 -3.72 -6.74
C LEU A 163 -0.24 -2.58 -7.30
N ILE A 164 1.09 -2.73 -7.29
CA ILE A 164 2.02 -1.75 -7.88
C ILE A 164 1.81 -1.65 -9.39
N ALA A 165 1.71 -2.78 -10.09
CA ALA A 165 1.46 -2.80 -11.52
C ALA A 165 0.12 -2.13 -11.87
N ALA A 166 -0.94 -2.39 -11.10
CA ALA A 166 -2.23 -1.74 -11.28
C ALA A 166 -2.14 -0.21 -11.11
N ALA A 167 -1.38 0.27 -10.11
CA ALA A 167 -1.15 1.70 -9.91
C ALA A 167 -0.37 2.35 -11.08
N LEU A 168 0.67 1.67 -11.58
CA LEU A 168 1.45 2.14 -12.72
C LEU A 168 0.63 2.18 -14.02
N ILE A 169 -0.19 1.15 -14.26
CA ILE A 169 -1.10 1.10 -15.42
C ILE A 169 -2.13 2.21 -15.32
N ALA A 170 -2.73 2.44 -14.14
CA ALA A 170 -3.68 3.52 -13.92
C ALA A 170 -3.07 4.90 -14.24
N TRP A 171 -1.83 5.12 -13.80
CA TRP A 171 -1.07 6.33 -14.10
C TRP A 171 -0.75 6.46 -15.60
N LEU A 172 -0.35 5.37 -16.26
CA LEU A 172 -0.01 5.38 -17.69
C LEU A 172 -1.25 5.62 -18.58
N VAL A 173 -2.38 4.99 -18.27
CA VAL A 173 -3.65 5.18 -18.99
C VAL A 173 -4.09 6.65 -18.94
N GLU A 174 -4.00 7.28 -17.77
CA GLU A 174 -4.30 8.70 -17.63
C GLU A 174 -3.37 9.57 -18.49
N ARG A 175 -2.09 9.20 -18.60
CA ARG A 175 -1.12 9.94 -19.42
C ARG A 175 -1.36 9.76 -20.93
N LEU A 176 -1.78 8.57 -21.36
CA LEU A 176 -1.97 8.22 -22.77
C LEU A 176 -3.36 8.60 -23.32
N ASP A 177 -4.39 8.71 -22.47
CA ASP A 177 -5.74 9.16 -22.87
C ASP A 177 -5.74 10.58 -23.47
N TYR A 178 -4.66 11.35 -23.32
CA TYR A 178 -4.48 12.67 -23.95
C TYR A 178 -3.86 12.64 -25.36
N ALA A 179 -3.59 11.46 -25.93
CA ALA A 179 -2.81 11.30 -27.17
C ALA A 179 -3.54 10.62 -28.35
N ILE A 180 -4.85 10.33 -28.24
CA ILE A 180 -5.58 9.65 -29.32
C ILE A 180 -6.04 10.67 -30.38
N PRO A 181 -5.67 10.50 -31.67
CA PRO A 181 -6.12 11.37 -32.75
C PRO A 181 -7.60 11.18 -33.07
N LEU A 182 -8.29 12.29 -33.38
CA LEU A 182 -9.71 12.31 -33.72
C LEU A 182 -9.99 12.08 -35.22
N PRO A 183 -11.21 11.58 -35.56
CA PRO A 183 -11.81 11.74 -36.88
C PRO A 183 -12.33 13.18 -37.13
N TRP A 184 -12.48 13.54 -38.41
CA TRP A 184 -12.67 14.91 -38.92
C TRP A 184 -13.97 15.65 -38.50
N SER A 185 -13.89 16.99 -38.63
CA SER A 185 -14.67 18.07 -37.99
C SER A 185 -16.01 18.45 -38.64
N ALA A 186 -16.91 19.08 -37.85
CA ALA A 186 -17.89 20.06 -38.32
C ALA A 186 -18.21 21.13 -37.26
N GLY A 187 -18.12 22.42 -37.66
CA GLY A 187 -18.40 23.62 -36.84
C GLY A 187 -17.14 24.48 -36.60
N LEU A 188 -17.27 25.80 -36.63
CA LEU A 188 -16.22 26.75 -36.25
C LEU A 188 -16.88 27.93 -35.52
N ALA A 189 -16.38 28.29 -34.34
CA ALA A 189 -16.70 29.58 -33.72
C ALA A 189 -15.95 30.70 -34.46
N ALA A 190 -16.60 31.84 -34.70
CA ALA A 190 -16.02 32.99 -35.40
C ALA A 190 -14.79 33.59 -34.68
N ASN A 191 -14.70 33.40 -33.36
CA ASN A 191 -13.56 33.79 -32.52
C ASN A 191 -13.08 32.57 -31.70
N PRO A 192 -11.99 31.89 -32.09
CA PRO A 192 -11.51 30.72 -31.37
C PRO A 192 -11.01 31.12 -29.96
N PRO A 193 -11.37 30.36 -28.90
CA PRO A 193 -10.78 30.56 -27.58
C PRO A 193 -9.25 30.47 -27.62
N ALA A 194 -8.56 31.37 -26.93
CA ALA A 194 -7.10 31.49 -26.97
C ALA A 194 -6.40 30.58 -25.97
N LEU A 195 -7.11 30.13 -24.94
CA LEU A 195 -6.58 29.27 -23.89
C LEU A 195 -7.65 28.25 -23.51
N LEU A 196 -7.24 26.98 -23.44
CA LEU A 196 -8.03 25.92 -22.84
C LEU A 196 -7.16 25.13 -21.88
N TRP A 197 -7.64 24.98 -20.63
CA TRP A 197 -7.16 24.10 -19.55
C TRP A 197 -6.34 24.74 -18.41
N PHE A 198 -6.73 24.40 -17.19
CA PHE A 198 -5.89 24.29 -15.98
C PHE A 198 -6.49 23.16 -15.12
N GLY A 199 -5.71 22.11 -14.82
CA GLY A 199 -6.18 20.97 -14.04
C GLY A 199 -5.08 19.96 -13.73
N GLU A 200 -5.06 19.52 -12.47
CA GLU A 200 -3.99 18.91 -11.65
C GLU A 200 -3.09 17.83 -12.31
N LEU A 201 -1.91 18.24 -12.78
CA LEU A 201 -0.72 17.36 -12.88
C LEU A 201 0.17 17.45 -11.62
N GLY A 202 -0.33 18.08 -10.56
CA GLY A 202 0.41 18.37 -9.32
C GLY A 202 1.10 19.73 -9.35
N ARG A 203 1.36 20.28 -8.15
CA ARG A 203 1.89 21.63 -7.86
C ARG A 203 3.15 22.05 -8.64
N GLN A 204 3.84 21.13 -9.30
CA GLN A 204 5.07 21.41 -10.05
C GLN A 204 4.82 21.78 -11.52
N PHE A 205 3.58 21.69 -12.02
CA PHE A 205 3.22 21.97 -13.41
C PHE A 205 2.17 23.07 -13.58
N ASP A 206 1.79 23.75 -12.49
CA ASP A 206 0.79 24.83 -12.49
C ASP A 206 1.17 26.02 -13.39
N ASP A 207 2.46 26.18 -13.72
CA ASP A 207 2.98 27.28 -14.57
C ASP A 207 3.24 26.89 -16.04
N LEU A 208 3.13 25.61 -16.43
CA LEU A 208 3.74 25.11 -17.69
C LEU A 208 2.78 24.50 -18.74
N VAL A 209 1.48 24.37 -18.48
CA VAL A 209 0.54 23.86 -19.51
C VAL A 209 -0.42 24.96 -19.98
N LEU A 210 0.18 26.05 -20.42
CA LEU A 210 -0.44 27.01 -21.34
C LEU A 210 -0.44 26.35 -22.73
N ARG A 211 -1.56 25.77 -23.17
CA ARG A 211 -1.75 25.58 -24.61
C ARG A 211 -1.99 26.98 -25.18
N SER A 212 -0.92 27.71 -25.47
CA SER A 212 -0.89 29.07 -26.02
C SER A 212 -1.39 29.15 -27.48
N PHE A 213 -2.13 28.13 -27.90
CA PHE A 213 -2.64 27.95 -29.25
C PHE A 213 -4.16 28.07 -29.23
N PRO A 214 -4.75 28.76 -30.21
CA PRO A 214 -6.19 28.84 -30.32
C PRO A 214 -6.83 27.45 -30.36
N ALA A 215 -7.96 27.31 -29.68
CA ALA A 215 -8.81 26.14 -29.73
C ALA A 215 -10.07 26.47 -30.54
N ARG A 216 -10.62 25.47 -31.24
CA ARG A 216 -11.91 25.54 -31.90
C ARG A 216 -12.99 25.04 -30.95
N PHE A 217 -14.14 25.71 -30.93
CA PHE A 217 -15.28 25.29 -30.14
C PHE A 217 -16.41 24.83 -31.04
N ASN A 218 -16.88 23.61 -30.81
CA ASN A 218 -17.98 22.97 -31.50
C ASN A 218 -19.01 22.48 -30.51
N ALA A 219 -20.28 22.56 -30.85
CA ALA A 219 -21.34 22.06 -29.99
C ALA A 219 -22.44 21.40 -30.79
N THR A 220 -22.93 20.30 -30.24
CA THR A 220 -24.15 19.60 -30.61
C THR A 220 -25.15 19.72 -29.45
N PRO A 221 -26.43 19.35 -29.64
CA PRO A 221 -27.41 19.37 -28.55
C PRO A 221 -27.05 18.48 -27.34
N HIS A 222 -26.12 17.53 -27.49
CA HIS A 222 -25.78 16.53 -26.46
C HIS A 222 -24.33 16.62 -25.96
N GLU A 223 -23.46 17.31 -26.70
CA GLU A 223 -22.03 17.38 -26.40
C GLU A 223 -21.44 18.66 -26.97
N ALA A 224 -20.64 19.37 -26.16
CA ALA A 224 -19.75 20.41 -26.63
C ALA A 224 -18.32 19.89 -26.65
N ARG A 225 -17.50 20.39 -27.56
CA ARG A 225 -16.14 19.94 -27.74
C ARG A 225 -15.23 21.12 -28.03
N PHE A 226 -14.07 21.11 -27.38
CA PHE A 226 -12.96 21.99 -27.70
C PHE A 226 -11.87 21.18 -28.38
N GLU A 227 -11.30 21.71 -29.47
CA GLU A 227 -10.31 21.02 -30.28
C GLU A 227 -9.12 21.93 -30.59
N SER A 228 -7.93 21.37 -30.78
CA SER A 228 -6.77 22.15 -31.25
C SER A 228 -7.07 22.83 -32.60
N ALA A 229 -6.76 24.11 -32.74
CA ALA A 229 -6.69 24.71 -34.07
C ALA A 229 -5.39 24.36 -34.82
N GLU A 230 -4.39 23.80 -34.13
CA GLU A 230 -3.08 23.47 -34.69
C GLU A 230 -3.06 22.03 -35.27
N PRO A 231 -2.81 21.85 -36.58
CA PRO A 231 -2.79 20.52 -37.21
C PRO A 231 -1.65 19.62 -36.71
N ALA A 232 -0.54 20.21 -36.27
CA ALA A 232 0.66 19.48 -35.84
C ALA A 232 0.52 18.86 -34.43
N SER A 233 -0.45 19.31 -33.64
CA SER A 233 -0.73 18.79 -32.30
C SER A 233 -2.24 18.70 -32.06
N PRO A 234 -2.90 17.68 -32.66
CA PRO A 234 -4.34 17.51 -32.51
C PRO A 234 -4.67 17.05 -31.08
N TRP A 235 -5.65 17.70 -30.48
CA TRP A 235 -6.22 17.32 -29.18
C TRP A 235 -7.69 17.71 -29.14
N SER A 236 -8.47 17.06 -28.29
CA SER A 236 -9.85 17.44 -28.03
C SER A 236 -10.30 17.17 -26.60
N VAL A 237 -11.30 17.93 -26.17
CA VAL A 237 -11.94 17.81 -24.86
C VAL A 237 -13.45 17.94 -25.04
N ALA A 238 -14.17 16.87 -24.73
CA ALA A 238 -15.63 16.88 -24.69
C ALA A 238 -16.15 17.39 -23.33
N VAL A 239 -17.17 18.23 -23.40
CA VAL A 239 -17.94 18.77 -22.29
C VAL A 239 -19.37 18.28 -22.46
N ARG A 240 -19.76 17.33 -21.62
CA ARG A 240 -21.09 16.74 -21.61
C ARG A 240 -22.02 17.45 -20.63
N ARG A 241 -21.52 17.89 -19.48
CA ARG A 241 -22.35 18.61 -18.50
C ARG A 241 -21.57 19.65 -17.73
N LEU A 242 -21.98 20.89 -17.85
CA LEU A 242 -21.42 21.97 -17.04
C LEU A 242 -21.95 21.89 -15.60
N LYS A 243 -21.05 21.92 -14.60
CA LYS A 243 -21.40 21.86 -13.17
C LYS A 243 -21.22 23.19 -12.46
N ARG A 244 -20.14 23.91 -12.76
CA ARG A 244 -19.82 25.20 -12.15
C ARG A 244 -19.02 26.07 -13.10
N VAL A 245 -19.25 27.38 -13.02
CA VAL A 245 -18.47 28.40 -13.73
C VAL A 245 -18.01 29.45 -12.74
N GLN A 246 -16.79 29.93 -12.88
CA GLN A 246 -16.27 31.11 -12.18
C GLN A 246 -15.64 32.04 -13.21
N LEU A 247 -16.13 33.28 -13.29
CA LEU A 247 -15.64 34.28 -14.24
C LEU A 247 -14.47 35.06 -13.62
N PHE A 248 -13.46 35.36 -14.42
CA PHE A 248 -12.31 36.18 -14.03
C PHE A 248 -11.60 36.70 -15.28
N ASP A 249 -10.59 37.55 -15.11
CA ASP A 249 -9.71 37.97 -16.20
C ASP A 249 -8.33 37.32 -16.04
N VAL A 250 -7.75 36.87 -17.15
CA VAL A 250 -6.41 36.27 -17.16
C VAL A 250 -5.44 37.17 -17.91
N ALA A 251 -4.28 37.44 -17.31
CA ALA A 251 -3.21 38.16 -17.97
C ALA A 251 -2.56 37.24 -19.02
N THR A 252 -2.50 37.70 -20.28
CA THR A 252 -1.87 36.97 -21.39
C THR A 252 -0.83 37.85 -22.08
N ARG A 253 -0.04 37.24 -22.98
CA ARG A 253 0.89 38.00 -23.86
C ARG A 253 0.18 39.01 -24.78
N TYR A 254 -1.14 38.94 -24.89
CA TYR A 254 -1.99 39.80 -25.71
C TYR A 254 -2.78 40.82 -24.88
N GLY A 255 -2.49 40.93 -23.58
CA GLY A 255 -3.23 41.75 -22.62
C GLY A 255 -4.16 40.95 -21.72
N ALA A 256 -4.94 41.65 -20.90
CA ALA A 256 -5.96 41.02 -20.05
C ALA A 256 -7.10 40.48 -20.92
N MET A 257 -7.37 39.17 -20.82
CA MET A 257 -8.44 38.51 -21.55
C MET A 257 -9.54 38.02 -20.60
N PRO A 258 -10.81 38.17 -20.98
CA PRO A 258 -11.92 37.62 -20.21
C PRO A 258 -11.86 36.09 -20.23
N ALA A 259 -11.91 35.50 -19.04
CA ALA A 259 -11.76 34.08 -18.81
C ALA A 259 -12.88 33.49 -17.94
N ALA A 260 -12.99 32.16 -17.99
CA ALA A 260 -13.90 31.40 -17.14
C ALA A 260 -13.28 30.07 -16.72
N ARG A 261 -13.32 29.77 -15.43
CA ARG A 261 -12.99 28.45 -14.88
C ARG A 261 -14.25 27.59 -14.87
N LEU A 262 -14.17 26.45 -15.56
CA LEU A 262 -15.24 25.49 -15.75
C LEU A 262 -14.98 24.27 -14.86
N HIS A 263 -16.03 23.80 -14.20
CA HIS A 263 -16.12 22.45 -13.63
C HIS A 263 -17.17 21.73 -14.45
N PHE A 264 -16.83 20.60 -15.06
CA PHE A 264 -17.73 19.91 -15.98
C PHE A 264 -17.56 18.39 -15.94
N GLU A 265 -18.50 17.67 -16.54
CA GLU A 265 -18.48 16.23 -16.75
C GLU A 265 -18.12 15.98 -18.22
N ASP A 266 -17.14 15.12 -18.50
CA ASP A 266 -16.80 14.69 -19.86
C ASP A 266 -17.73 13.59 -20.39
N GLU A 267 -17.53 13.17 -21.64
CA GLU A 267 -18.29 12.09 -22.31
C GLU A 267 -18.36 10.78 -21.50
N ARG A 268 -17.31 10.50 -20.71
CA ARG A 268 -17.15 9.29 -19.88
C ARG A 268 -17.74 9.44 -18.49
N GLY A 269 -18.42 10.56 -18.20
CA GLY A 269 -19.00 10.84 -16.89
C GLY A 269 -17.97 11.36 -15.88
N LEU A 270 -16.77 11.76 -16.32
CA LEU A 270 -15.71 12.16 -15.41
C LEU A 270 -15.78 13.66 -15.12
N GLN A 271 -15.74 14.03 -13.84
CA GLN A 271 -15.58 15.43 -13.45
C GLN A 271 -14.18 15.97 -13.85
N ARG A 272 -14.16 17.13 -14.47
CA ARG A 272 -12.99 17.83 -15.00
C ARG A 272 -13.07 19.31 -14.63
N HIS A 273 -11.91 19.95 -14.71
CA HIS A 273 -11.76 21.37 -14.50
C HIS A 273 -10.95 21.95 -15.65
N GLY A 274 -11.27 23.16 -16.08
CA GLY A 274 -10.52 23.85 -17.11
C GLY A 274 -10.71 25.35 -17.01
N VAL A 275 -9.84 26.12 -17.65
CA VAL A 275 -10.08 27.54 -17.90
C VAL A 275 -10.22 27.73 -19.39
N ILE A 276 -11.14 28.60 -19.78
CA ILE A 276 -11.21 29.14 -21.13
C ILE A 276 -10.89 30.64 -21.08
N ALA A 277 -10.10 31.14 -22.01
CA ALA A 277 -9.92 32.57 -22.24
C ALA A 277 -10.36 32.93 -23.67
N ALA A 278 -11.12 34.01 -23.81
CA ALA A 278 -11.66 34.46 -25.08
C ALA A 278 -11.16 35.85 -25.43
N GLY A 279 -11.19 36.20 -26.72
CA GLY A 279 -10.80 37.53 -27.20
C GLY A 279 -11.77 38.65 -26.79
N SER A 280 -13.00 38.31 -26.36
CA SER A 280 -13.99 39.27 -25.88
C SER A 280 -14.93 38.65 -24.84
N VAL A 281 -15.55 39.51 -24.02
CA VAL A 281 -16.56 39.11 -23.01
C VAL A 281 -17.74 38.42 -23.69
N GLU A 282 -18.20 38.98 -24.80
CA GLU A 282 -19.29 38.43 -25.63
C GLU A 282 -18.98 37.02 -26.12
N SER A 283 -17.75 36.77 -26.58
CA SER A 283 -17.33 35.45 -27.07
C SER A 283 -17.30 34.43 -25.94
N ARG A 284 -16.79 34.82 -24.76
CA ARG A 284 -16.81 33.97 -23.55
C ARG A 284 -18.24 33.63 -23.17
N ASP A 285 -19.11 34.63 -23.07
CA ASP A 285 -20.47 34.45 -22.58
C ASP A 285 -21.33 33.64 -23.56
N ALA A 286 -21.10 33.77 -24.87
CA ALA A 286 -21.71 32.93 -25.89
C ALA A 286 -21.32 31.44 -25.72
N ILE A 287 -20.02 31.15 -25.50
CA ILE A 287 -19.54 29.79 -25.26
C ILE A 287 -20.18 29.22 -23.98
N LEU A 288 -20.18 29.99 -22.88
CA LEU A 288 -20.77 29.56 -21.61
C LEU A 288 -22.27 29.33 -21.71
N HIS A 289 -22.98 30.17 -22.48
CA HIS A 289 -24.39 29.99 -22.74
C HIS A 289 -24.65 28.65 -23.44
N VAL A 290 -23.91 28.34 -24.52
CA VAL A 290 -24.02 27.05 -25.19
C VAL A 290 -23.72 25.89 -24.23
N LEU A 291 -22.64 25.96 -23.45
CA LEU A 291 -22.29 24.93 -22.48
C LEU A 291 -23.36 24.71 -21.39
N SER A 292 -24.09 25.77 -21.00
CA SER A 292 -25.16 25.69 -20.00
C SER A 292 -26.41 24.94 -20.49
N LEU A 293 -26.59 24.85 -21.81
CA LEU A 293 -27.74 24.20 -22.44
C LEU A 293 -27.55 22.67 -22.59
N ILE A 294 -26.34 22.17 -22.39
CA ILE A 294 -25.98 20.76 -22.57
C ILE A 294 -26.22 20.00 -21.26
N ARG A 295 -26.99 18.90 -21.32
CA ARG A 295 -27.50 18.17 -20.14
C ARG A 295 -27.02 16.74 -20.02
#